data_AF-A0A091B7M0-F1
#
_entry.id   AF-A0A091B7M0-F1
#
_cell.length_a   1.000
_cell.length_b   1.000
_cell.length_c   1.000
_cell.angle_alpha   90.00
_cell.angle_beta   90.00
_cell.angle_gamma   90.00
#
_symmetry.space_group_name_H-M   'P 1'
#
loop_
_entity.id
_entity.type
_entity.pdbx_description
1 polymer ?
#
loop_
_entity_poly.entity_id
_entity_poly.type
_entity_poly.pdbx_seq_one_letter_code
_entity_poly.pdbx_strand_id
1 'polypeptide(L)'
;MEVYFLPEAYVSILGIDVFNDPKAFRELCRLDGNPKELLGFIILLKLGVTMTGFHDGDEAQRAVTAFESGRWDQLTGELQNYAFT
;
A
#
# COMPACT_ATOMS: atom_id res chain seq x y z
N MET A 1 -0.55 3.17 -15.85
CA MET A 1 -1.51 2.04 -15.72
C MET A 1 -1.61 1.63 -14.26
N GLU A 2 -2.77 1.11 -13.82
CA GLU A 2 -2.97 0.58 -12.47
C GLU A 2 -3.63 -0.80 -12.56
N VAL A 3 -3.26 -1.71 -11.64
CA VAL A 3 -3.87 -3.04 -11.51
C VAL A 3 -4.15 -3.28 -10.04
N TYR A 4 -5.41 -3.58 -9.71
CA TYR A 4 -5.85 -3.82 -8.34
C TYR A 4 -6.05 -5.32 -8.06
N PHE A 5 -5.78 -5.72 -6.82
CA PHE A 5 -5.92 -7.07 -6.32
C PHE A 5 -6.72 -7.06 -5.02
N LEU A 6 -7.58 -8.07 -4.87
CA LEU A 6 -8.38 -8.33 -3.67
C LEU A 6 -7.82 -9.57 -2.93
N PRO A 7 -8.23 -9.82 -1.68
CA PRO A 7 -7.67 -10.89 -0.84
C PRO A 7 -7.82 -12.31 -1.41
N GLU A 8 -8.71 -12.53 -2.38
CA GLU A 8 -8.87 -13.80 -3.08
C GLU A 8 -7.69 -14.12 -4.02
N ALA A 9 -6.88 -13.12 -4.36
CA ALA A 9 -5.68 -13.30 -5.17
C ALA A 9 -4.46 -13.60 -4.28
N TYR A 10 -3.58 -14.48 -4.77
CA TYR A 10 -2.25 -14.59 -4.20
C TYR A 10 -1.37 -13.45 -4.70
N VAL A 11 -0.96 -12.56 -3.80
CA VAL A 11 -0.07 -11.43 -4.09
C VAL A 11 1.14 -11.51 -3.17
N SER A 12 2.33 -11.49 -3.77
CA SER A 12 3.59 -11.37 -3.03
C SER A 12 4.37 -10.14 -3.47
N ILE A 13 4.90 -9.39 -2.51
CA ILE A 13 5.79 -8.25 -2.76
C ILE A 13 7.09 -8.53 -2.05
N LEU A 14 8.19 -8.64 -2.79
CA LEU A 14 9.51 -8.99 -2.25
C LEU A 14 9.50 -10.29 -1.41
N GLY A 15 8.65 -11.25 -1.78
CA GLY A 15 8.49 -12.53 -1.07
C GLY A 15 7.57 -12.48 0.15
N ILE A 16 6.99 -11.33 0.49
CA ILE A 16 6.02 -11.18 1.58
C ILE A 16 4.62 -11.44 1.01
N ASP A 17 3.90 -12.41 1.59
CA ASP A 17 2.49 -12.65 1.27
C ASP A 17 1.64 -11.51 1.81
N VAL A 18 1.09 -10.70 0.91
CA VAL A 18 0.46 -9.43 1.25
C VAL A 18 -0.82 -9.62 2.05
N PHE A 19 -1.63 -10.64 1.71
CA PHE A 19 -2.94 -10.81 2.32
C PHE A 19 -2.92 -11.75 3.53
N ASN A 20 -2.06 -12.76 3.53
CA ASN A 20 -2.03 -13.80 4.57
C ASN A 20 -0.98 -13.57 5.67
N ASP A 21 0.07 -12.78 5.45
CA ASP A 21 1.02 -12.45 6.52
C ASP A 21 0.49 -11.26 7.35
N PRO A 22 0.17 -11.45 8.65
CA PRO A 22 -0.33 -10.38 9.51
C PRO A 22 0.69 -9.24 9.72
N LYS A 23 1.97 -9.46 9.40
CA LYS A 23 3.04 -8.45 9.48
C LYS A 23 3.30 -7.76 8.15
N ALA A 24 2.67 -8.20 7.06
CA ALA A 24 2.95 -7.73 5.70
C ALA A 24 2.90 -6.21 5.59
N PHE A 25 1.80 -5.60 6.05
CA PHE A 25 1.62 -4.15 5.97
C PHE A 25 2.75 -3.38 6.65
N ARG A 26 3.08 -3.74 7.90
CA ARG A 26 4.13 -3.08 8.67
C ARG A 26 5.50 -3.26 8.01
N GLU A 27 5.80 -4.46 7.52
CA GLU A 27 7.07 -4.75 6.88
C GLU A 27 7.22 -4.03 5.52
N LEU A 28 6.16 -3.96 4.73
CA LEU A 28 6.15 -3.24 3.46
C LEU A 28 6.31 -1.73 3.67
N CYS A 29 5.62 -1.15 4.66
CA CYS A 29 5.83 0.25 5.07
C CYS A 29 7.28 0.51 5.50
N ARG A 30 7.90 -0.43 6.24
CA ARG A 30 9.31 -0.34 6.66
C ARG A 30 10.28 -0.43 5.46
N LEU A 31 10.00 -1.30 4.49
CA LEU A 31 10.83 -1.50 3.29
C LEU A 31 10.73 -0.32 2.31
N ASP A 32 9.54 0.27 2.20
CA ASP A 32 9.32 1.52 1.48
C ASP A 32 10.10 2.66 2.14
N GLY A 33 9.99 2.77 3.47
CA GLY A 33 10.77 3.69 4.31
C GLY A 33 10.21 5.12 4.37
N ASN A 34 9.26 5.48 3.51
CA ASN A 34 8.59 6.79 3.54
C ASN A 34 7.12 6.67 3.08
N PRO A 35 6.31 5.81 3.72
CA PRO A 35 4.94 5.60 3.34
C PRO A 35 4.15 6.92 3.41
N LYS A 36 3.30 7.15 2.42
CA LYS A 36 2.41 8.31 2.37
C LYS A 36 0.97 7.90 2.63
N GLU A 37 0.16 8.88 3.02
CA GLU A 37 -1.27 8.73 3.13
C GLU A 37 -1.99 9.82 2.34
N LEU A 38 -3.06 9.43 1.64
CA LEU A 38 -4.04 10.34 1.06
C LEU A 38 -5.38 9.63 0.94
N LEU A 39 -6.46 10.21 1.48
CA LEU A 39 -7.83 9.66 1.37
C LEU A 39 -7.97 8.18 1.83
N GLY A 40 -7.24 7.76 2.86
CA GLY A 40 -7.24 6.37 3.35
C GLY A 40 -6.42 5.38 2.49
N PHE A 41 -5.70 5.87 1.48
CA PHE A 41 -4.71 5.06 0.77
C PHE A 41 -3.36 5.20 1.45
N ILE A 42 -2.76 4.07 1.80
CA ILE A 42 -1.35 4.02 2.16
C ILE A 42 -0.55 3.81 0.89
N ILE A 43 0.28 4.78 0.52
CA ILE A 43 0.97 4.85 -0.76
C ILE A 43 2.46 4.59 -0.51
N LEU A 44 2.95 3.46 -1.02
CA LEU A 44 4.34 3.03 -0.95
C LEU A 44 5.02 3.40 -2.28
N LEU A 45 5.43 4.67 -2.40
CA LEU A 45 5.96 5.24 -3.66
C LEU A 45 7.18 4.49 -4.18
N LYS A 46 8.04 3.97 -3.30
CA LYS A 46 9.24 3.23 -3.69
C LYS A 46 8.89 1.81 -4.14
N LEU A 47 7.86 1.21 -3.54
CA LEU A 47 7.40 -0.13 -3.90
C LEU A 47 6.38 -0.13 -5.06
N GLY A 48 5.85 1.03 -5.44
CA GLY A 48 4.91 1.18 -6.55
C GLY A 48 3.52 0.62 -6.24
N VAL A 49 3.11 0.60 -4.97
CA VAL A 49 1.82 0.03 -4.55
C VAL A 49 1.06 0.95 -3.60
N THR A 50 -0.27 0.94 -3.71
CA THR A 50 -1.15 1.44 -2.65
C THR A 50 -1.80 0.29 -1.90
N MET A 51 -2.13 0.53 -0.64
CA MET A 51 -2.76 -0.43 0.26
C MET A 51 -3.95 0.25 0.98
N THR A 52 -5.12 -0.38 0.97
CA THR A 52 -6.36 0.08 1.65
C THR A 52 -6.85 -1.00 2.63
N GLY A 53 -7.57 -0.63 3.69
CA GLY A 53 -8.11 -1.60 4.68
C GLY A 53 -7.08 -2.27 5.60
N PHE A 54 -5.77 -2.05 5.37
CA PHE A 54 -4.70 -2.64 6.19
C PHE A 54 -4.39 -1.86 7.47
N HIS A 55 -4.69 -0.56 7.50
CA HIS A 55 -4.26 0.36 8.54
C HIS A 55 -5.36 0.69 9.57
N ASP A 56 -6.60 0.36 9.25
CA ASP A 56 -7.81 0.59 10.05
C ASP A 56 -8.52 -0.71 10.44
N GLY A 57 -8.06 -1.85 9.94
CA GLY A 57 -8.62 -3.18 10.23
C GLY A 57 -9.93 -3.47 9.48
N ASP A 58 -10.29 -2.67 8.48
CA ASP A 58 -11.47 -2.92 7.65
C ASP A 58 -11.16 -4.00 6.60
N GLU A 59 -11.44 -5.26 6.95
CA GLU A 59 -11.22 -6.41 6.07
C GLU A 59 -11.98 -6.30 4.74
N ALA A 60 -13.14 -5.64 4.72
CA ALA A 60 -13.94 -5.48 3.50
C ALA A 60 -13.30 -4.50 2.50
N GLN A 61 -12.38 -3.65 2.97
CA GLN A 61 -11.65 -2.69 2.16
C GLN A 61 -10.21 -3.10 1.86
N ARG A 62 -9.80 -4.32 2.24
CA ARG A 62 -8.44 -4.80 1.96
C ARG A 62 -8.22 -4.95 0.46
N ALA A 63 -7.35 -4.11 -0.09
CA ALA A 63 -6.93 -4.21 -1.47
C ALA A 63 -5.50 -3.68 -1.64
N VAL A 64 -4.81 -4.18 -2.66
CA VAL A 64 -3.51 -3.66 -3.09
C VAL A 64 -3.58 -3.29 -4.56
N THR A 65 -3.10 -2.09 -4.90
CA THR A 65 -3.05 -1.62 -6.29
C THR A 65 -1.62 -1.33 -6.67
N ALA A 66 -1.10 -2.04 -7.69
CA ALA A 66 0.15 -1.69 -8.32
C ALA A 66 -0.07 -0.52 -9.29
N PHE A 67 0.81 0.46 -9.25
CA PHE A 67 0.73 1.65 -10.10
C PHE A 67 2.04 1.90 -10.84
N GLU A 68 1.91 2.51 -12.01
CA GLU A 68 3.06 2.97 -12.81
C GLU A 68 3.77 4.16 -12.16
N SER A 69 5.09 4.26 -12.38
CA SER A 69 5.87 5.43 -11.97
C SER A 69 5.24 6.73 -12.49
N GLY A 70 5.25 7.77 -11.67
CA GLY A 70 4.64 9.05 -11.99
C GLY A 70 3.14 9.18 -11.66
N ARG A 71 2.46 8.08 -11.32
CA ARG A 71 1.00 8.09 -11.05
C ARG A 71 0.58 9.10 -9.96
N TRP A 72 1.43 9.30 -8.96
CA TRP A 72 1.17 10.13 -7.78
C TRP A 72 1.88 11.50 -7.83
N ASP A 73 2.64 11.81 -8.87
CA ASP A 73 3.50 12.99 -8.91
C ASP A 73 2.70 14.30 -8.80
N GLN A 74 1.53 14.35 -9.45
CA GLN A 74 0.63 15.51 -9.43
C GLN A 74 -0.01 15.77 -8.07
N LEU A 75 -0.04 14.76 -7.18
CA LEU A 75 -0.66 14.84 -5.86
C LEU A 75 0.40 14.94 -4.75
N THR A 76 1.69 15.06 -5.08
CA THR A 76 2.79 15.09 -4.10
C THR A 76 2.63 16.17 -3.03
N GLY A 77 2.00 17.30 -3.35
CA GLY A 77 1.70 18.37 -2.39
C GLY A 77 0.59 18.05 -1.38
N GLU A 78 -0.22 17.02 -1.64
CA GLU A 78 -1.33 16.58 -0.79
C GLU A 78 -0.97 15.34 0.05
N LEU A 79 0.10 14.62 -0.33
CA LEU A 79 0.56 13.42 0.35
C LEU A 79 1.08 13.73 1.76
N GLN A 80 0.48 13.09 2.76
CA GLN A 80 0.91 13.21 4.15
C GLN A 80 1.87 12.08 4.50
N ASN A 81 2.79 12.31 5.44
CA ASN A 81 3.62 11.23 5.97
C ASN A 81 2.74 10.28 6.79
N TYR A 82 2.77 8.99 6.46
CA TYR A 82 2.12 7.99 7.28
C TYR A 82 3.09 7.49 8.36
N ALA A 83 2.73 7.68 9.62
CA ALA A 83 3.48 7.15 10.75
C ALA A 83 2.76 5.90 11.28
N PHE A 84 3.36 4.73 11.07
CA PHE A 84 2.88 3.48 11.66
C PHE A 84 3.46 3.30 13.06
N THR A 85 2.60 3.10 14.06
CA THR A 85 2.96 2.67 15.42
C THR A 85 2.73 1.16 15.60
#